data_AF-A0A6N2VTA5-F1
#
_entry.id   AF-A0A6N2VTA5-F1
#
_cell.length_a   1.000
_cell.length_b   1.000
_cell.length_c   1.000
_cell.angle_alpha   90.00
_cell.angle_beta   90.00
_cell.angle_gamma   90.00
#
_symmetry.space_group_name_H-M   'P 1'
#
loop_
_entity.id
_entity.type
_entity.pdbx_description
1 polymer ?
#
loop_
_entity_poly.entity_id
_entity_poly.type
_entity_poly.pdbx_seq_one_letter_code
_entity_poly.pdbx_strand_id
1 'polypeptide(L)'
;MLTQLASAANETAFELPGIITAFVAVAKGLTGFFKAAGTTFLDNMLGILPMALIALTVLNAVVSLVGEERFDNFAQKLTGNFFTRYTILPYLGNFFVGSPIVFTFGRYLKEKYKAAFFEVANRTNMAPMMCLFPHVNPAEMYVWLGVYEGVVKMYGAQAGGVLAVCTFLIGLCTSSMIGLTIEKVNGILAKREGINWEEVEARKHGEAY
;
A
#
# COMPACT_ATOMS: atom_id res chain seq x y z
N MET A 1 -18.62 -36.91 22.64
CA MET A 1 -19.97 -37.44 22.36
C MET A 1 -20.92 -36.39 21.76
N LEU A 2 -20.40 -35.39 21.02
CA LEU A 2 -21.21 -34.37 20.31
C LEU A 2 -20.81 -34.20 18.82
N THR A 3 -19.84 -34.99 18.34
CA THR A 3 -19.29 -34.92 16.99
C THR A 3 -19.85 -35.99 16.03
N GLN A 4 -20.77 -36.85 16.49
CA GLN A 4 -21.37 -37.92 15.67
C GLN A 4 -22.83 -37.67 15.26
N LEU A 5 -23.48 -36.61 15.74
CA LEU A 5 -24.89 -36.31 15.40
C LEU A 5 -25.07 -35.48 14.13
N ALA A 6 -23.98 -35.01 13.50
CA ALA A 6 -24.05 -34.19 12.29
C ALA A 6 -23.91 -34.98 10.97
N SER A 7 -23.61 -36.28 10.99
CA SER A 7 -23.36 -37.06 9.76
C SER A 7 -24.58 -37.82 9.22
N ALA A 8 -25.80 -37.45 9.60
CA ALA A 8 -27.02 -38.12 9.15
C ALA A 8 -28.10 -37.16 8.62
N ALA A 9 -27.71 -36.03 8.04
CA ALA A 9 -28.61 -35.27 7.17
C ALA A 9 -28.46 -35.81 5.75
N ASN A 10 -29.38 -36.70 5.35
CA ASN A 10 -29.48 -37.25 4.01
C ASN A 10 -29.75 -36.11 3.00
N GLU A 11 -28.71 -35.55 2.39
CA GLU A 11 -28.80 -34.41 1.45
C GLU A 11 -29.52 -34.76 0.13
N THR A 12 -29.93 -36.02 -0.07
CA THR A 12 -30.58 -36.53 -1.29
C THR A 12 -32.11 -36.61 -1.20
N ALA A 13 -32.74 -36.15 -0.11
CA ALA A 13 -34.18 -36.37 0.12
C ALA A 13 -35.14 -35.36 -0.52
N PHE A 14 -34.65 -34.35 -1.26
CA PHE A 14 -35.51 -33.30 -1.83
C PHE A 14 -35.10 -32.97 -3.28
N GLU A 15 -35.81 -33.55 -4.25
CA GLU A 15 -35.62 -33.23 -5.67
C GLU A 15 -36.25 -31.85 -5.99
N LEU A 16 -35.38 -30.84 -6.02
CA LEU A 16 -35.72 -29.49 -6.44
C LEU A 16 -35.73 -29.39 -7.98
N PRO A 17 -36.65 -28.61 -8.59
CA PRO A 17 -36.59 -28.34 -10.02
C PRO A 17 -35.24 -27.69 -10.36
N GLY A 18 -34.63 -28.09 -11.49
CA GLY A 18 -33.20 -27.86 -11.77
C GLY A 18 -32.70 -26.40 -11.60
N ILE A 19 -33.57 -25.42 -11.80
CA ILE A 19 -33.28 -24.00 -11.52
C ILE A 19 -33.06 -23.73 -10.03
N ILE A 20 -33.91 -24.26 -9.14
CA ILE A 20 -33.77 -24.03 -7.69
C ILE A 20 -32.56 -24.80 -7.15
N THR A 21 -32.24 -25.98 -7.69
CA THR A 21 -31.00 -26.71 -7.36
C THR A 21 -29.76 -25.90 -7.75
N ALA A 22 -29.77 -25.23 -8.90
CA ALA A 22 -28.69 -24.32 -9.31
C ALA A 22 -28.57 -23.12 -8.35
N PHE A 23 -29.69 -22.51 -7.95
CA PHE A 23 -29.68 -21.43 -6.94
C PHE A 23 -29.17 -21.91 -5.58
N VAL A 24 -29.52 -23.12 -5.14
CA VAL A 24 -29.01 -23.71 -3.90
C VAL A 24 -27.52 -24.01 -4.00
N ALA A 25 -27.03 -24.49 -5.15
CA ALA A 25 -25.61 -24.72 -5.37
C ALA A 25 -24.80 -23.41 -5.38
N VAL A 26 -25.32 -22.36 -6.03
CA VAL A 26 -24.73 -21.02 -6.01
C VAL A 26 -24.74 -20.46 -4.59
N ALA A 27 -25.85 -20.58 -3.86
CA ALA A 27 -25.95 -20.11 -2.47
C ALA A 27 -24.98 -20.85 -1.55
N LYS A 28 -24.88 -22.19 -1.64
CA LYS A 28 -23.89 -22.99 -0.90
C LYS A 28 -22.46 -22.57 -1.25
N GLY A 29 -22.17 -22.33 -2.53
CA GLY A 29 -20.86 -21.83 -2.98
C GLY A 29 -20.54 -20.44 -2.43
N LEU A 30 -21.51 -19.53 -2.45
CA LEU A 30 -21.39 -18.17 -1.92
C LEU A 30 -21.17 -18.18 -0.40
N THR A 31 -21.95 -18.98 0.34
CA THR A 31 -21.79 -19.15 1.78
C THR A 31 -20.45 -19.78 2.13
N GLY A 32 -20.00 -20.78 1.36
CA GLY A 32 -18.67 -21.38 1.49
C GLY A 32 -17.55 -20.36 1.27
N PHE A 33 -17.68 -19.52 0.24
CA PHE A 33 -16.78 -18.41 -0.04
C PHE A 33 -16.74 -17.41 1.12
N PHE A 34 -17.89 -16.93 1.61
CA PHE A 34 -17.95 -15.99 2.73
C PHE A 34 -17.39 -16.59 4.02
N LYS A 35 -17.63 -17.88 4.28
CA LYS A 35 -17.07 -18.56 5.45
C LYS A 35 -15.55 -18.66 5.35
N ALA A 36 -15.01 -19.02 4.18
CA ALA A 36 -13.57 -19.07 3.94
C ALA A 36 -12.91 -17.69 4.02
N ALA A 37 -13.54 -16.66 3.43
CA ALA A 37 -13.08 -15.28 3.53
C ALA A 37 -13.09 -14.78 4.98
N GLY A 38 -14.14 -15.12 5.75
CA GLY A 38 -14.24 -14.79 7.16
C GLY A 38 -13.17 -15.45 8.02
N THR A 39 -12.85 -16.73 7.78
CA THR A 39 -11.75 -17.41 8.50
C THR A 39 -10.39 -16.77 8.18
N THR A 40 -10.10 -16.49 6.91
CA THR A 40 -8.84 -15.83 6.52
C THR A 40 -8.74 -14.43 7.12
N PHE A 41 -9.84 -13.69 7.19
CA PHE A 41 -9.86 -12.38 7.85
C PHE A 41 -9.54 -12.49 9.35
N LEU A 42 -10.13 -13.45 10.06
CA LEU A 42 -9.83 -13.69 11.48
C LEU A 42 -8.38 -14.13 11.70
N ASP A 43 -7.85 -15.01 10.84
CA ASP A 43 -6.45 -15.43 10.89
C ASP A 43 -5.50 -14.24 10.68
N ASN A 44 -5.81 -13.36 9.72
CA ASN A 44 -5.07 -12.12 9.51
C ASN A 44 -5.18 -11.15 10.69
N MET A 45 -6.37 -11.03 11.30
CA MET A 45 -6.59 -10.21 12.49
C MET A 45 -5.78 -10.67 13.70
N LEU A 46 -5.58 -11.97 13.85
CA LEU A 46 -4.82 -12.55 14.96
C LEU A 46 -3.31 -12.65 14.66
N GLY A 47 -2.93 -12.69 13.38
CA GLY A 47 -1.54 -12.88 12.95
C GLY A 47 -0.85 -11.59 12.53
N ILE A 48 -1.09 -11.17 11.29
CA ILE A 48 -0.27 -10.12 10.65
C ILE A 48 -0.67 -8.70 11.07
N LEU A 49 -1.95 -8.45 11.39
CA LEU A 49 -2.38 -7.11 11.81
C LEU A 49 -1.73 -6.64 13.12
N PRO A 50 -1.72 -7.42 14.21
CA PRO A 50 -1.09 -6.98 15.46
C PRO A 50 0.41 -6.77 15.29
N MET A 51 1.07 -7.65 14.52
CA MET A 51 2.49 -7.54 14.21
C MET A 51 2.81 -6.24 13.45
N ALA A 52 2.00 -5.91 12.44
CA ALA A 52 2.13 -4.67 11.68
C ALA A 52 1.91 -3.43 12.55
N LEU A 53 0.93 -3.45 13.45
CA LEU A 53 0.62 -2.35 14.36
C LEU A 53 1.75 -2.10 15.36
N ILE A 54 2.32 -3.16 15.93
CA ILE A 54 3.49 -3.07 16.82
C ILE A 54 4.68 -2.52 16.04
N ALA A 55 4.95 -3.04 14.84
CA ALA A 55 6.04 -2.54 14.00
C ALA A 55 5.89 -1.04 13.68
N LEU A 56 4.68 -0.58 13.35
CA LEU A 56 4.37 0.84 13.15
C LEU A 56 4.65 1.66 14.41
N THR A 57 4.24 1.16 15.58
CA THR A 57 4.44 1.84 16.86
C THR A 57 5.92 1.95 17.20
N VAL A 58 6.69 0.88 16.99
CA VAL A 58 8.14 0.84 17.26
C VAL A 58 8.88 1.78 16.30
N LEU A 59 8.56 1.74 15.01
CA LEU A 59 9.20 2.63 14.03
C LEU A 59 8.88 4.10 14.32
N ASN A 60 7.63 4.43 14.64
CA ASN A 60 7.26 5.77 15.05
C ASN A 60 7.96 6.21 16.33
N ALA A 61 8.14 5.30 17.31
CA ALA A 61 8.92 5.57 18.51
C ALA A 61 10.40 5.83 18.18
N VAL A 62 11.01 5.06 17.27
CA VAL A 62 12.39 5.28 16.80
C VAL A 62 12.52 6.65 16.13
N VAL A 63 11.58 7.03 15.26
CA VAL A 63 11.58 8.35 14.62
C VAL A 63 11.45 9.46 15.67
N SER A 64 10.54 9.30 16.63
CA SER A 64 10.37 10.24 17.74
C SER A 64 11.63 10.37 18.60
N LEU A 65 12.35 9.27 18.85
CA LEU A 65 13.62 9.25 19.58
C LEU A 65 14.78 9.89 18.81
N VAL A 66 14.84 9.73 17.48
CA VAL A 66 15.84 10.40 16.62
C VAL A 66 15.58 11.90 16.55
N GLY A 67 14.32 12.30 16.71
CA GLY A 67 13.84 13.68 16.64
C GLY A 67 13.39 14.05 15.23
N GLU A 68 12.17 14.58 15.13
CA GLU A 68 11.56 15.02 13.87
C GLU A 68 12.46 16.02 13.13
N GLU A 69 13.11 16.92 13.85
CA GLU A 69 14.00 17.93 13.28
C GLU A 69 15.25 17.32 12.60
N ARG A 70 15.78 16.21 13.12
CA ARG A 70 16.91 15.51 12.48
C ARG A 70 16.44 14.74 11.25
N PHE A 71 15.26 14.13 11.32
CA PHE A 71 14.66 13.45 10.19
C PHE A 71 14.29 14.43 9.06
N ASP A 72 13.77 15.60 9.42
CA ASP A 72 13.43 16.69 8.50
C ASP A 72 14.67 17.29 7.85
N ASN A 73 15.74 17.52 8.61
CA ASN A 73 17.03 17.93 8.06
C ASN A 73 17.64 16.88 7.12
N PHE A 74 17.46 15.59 7.43
CA PHE A 74 17.88 14.49 6.56
C PHE A 74 17.03 14.44 5.28
N ALA A 75 15.70 14.56 5.39
CA ALA A 75 14.78 14.63 4.27
C ALA A 75 15.07 15.83 3.36
N GLN A 76 15.36 17.01 3.92
CA GLN A 76 15.79 18.18 3.16
C GLN A 76 17.06 17.90 2.37
N LYS A 77 18.09 17.29 2.97
CA LYS A 77 19.33 16.90 2.24
C LYS A 77 19.06 15.90 1.11
N LEU A 78 18.11 15.00 1.30
CA LEU A 78 17.70 14.01 0.30
C LEU A 78 16.91 14.61 -0.89
N THR A 79 16.43 15.85 -0.78
CA THR A 79 15.74 16.52 -1.91
C THR A 79 16.67 17.08 -2.99
N GLY A 80 18.00 17.04 -2.79
CA GLY A 80 18.97 17.65 -3.71
C GLY A 80 19.14 16.93 -5.05
N ASN A 81 18.97 15.59 -5.09
CA ASN A 81 19.21 14.78 -6.28
C ASN A 81 17.93 14.13 -6.81
N PHE A 82 17.81 14.02 -8.14
CA PHE A 82 16.67 13.40 -8.83
C PHE A 82 16.35 11.99 -8.29
N PHE A 83 17.36 11.11 -8.23
CA PHE A 83 17.19 9.73 -7.75
C PHE A 83 16.83 9.68 -6.27
N THR A 84 17.43 10.56 -5.48
CA THR A 84 17.22 10.62 -4.04
C THR A 84 15.81 11.15 -3.70
N ARG A 85 15.31 12.11 -4.48
CA ARG A 85 13.99 12.71 -4.33
C ARG A 85 12.84 11.77 -4.68
N TYR A 86 12.99 10.93 -5.70
CA TYR A 86 11.90 10.10 -6.23
C TYR A 86 12.05 8.60 -5.97
N THR A 87 13.18 8.15 -5.46
CA THR A 87 13.38 6.73 -5.13
C THR A 87 13.73 6.56 -3.66
N ILE A 88 14.70 7.31 -3.13
CA ILE A 88 15.16 7.07 -1.75
C ILE A 88 14.22 7.69 -0.72
N LEU A 89 13.88 8.98 -0.88
CA LEU A 89 13.04 9.73 0.05
C LEU A 89 11.63 9.12 0.22
N PRO A 90 10.88 8.79 -0.86
CA PRO A 90 9.56 8.19 -0.70
C PRO A 90 9.64 6.78 -0.12
N TYR A 91 10.65 5.95 -0.43
CA TYR A 91 10.76 4.60 0.14
C TYR A 91 11.17 4.64 1.61
N LEU A 92 12.18 5.43 1.99
CA LEU A 92 12.59 5.54 3.39
C LEU A 92 11.54 6.26 4.24
N GLY A 93 10.99 7.37 3.76
CA GLY A 93 9.94 8.10 4.47
C GLY A 93 8.73 7.21 4.71
N ASN A 94 8.34 6.43 3.71
CA ASN A 94 7.21 5.54 3.84
C ASN A 94 7.52 4.28 4.68
N PHE A 95 8.78 3.84 4.74
CA PHE A 95 9.22 2.78 5.64
C PHE A 95 9.13 3.18 7.11
N PHE A 96 9.61 4.38 7.44
CA PHE A 96 9.72 4.81 8.84
C PHE A 96 8.45 5.44 9.38
N VAL A 97 7.75 6.20 8.53
CA VAL A 97 6.70 7.13 8.96
C VAL A 97 5.34 6.75 8.38
N GLY A 98 5.33 6.00 7.26
CA GLY A 98 4.11 5.47 6.63
C GLY A 98 3.17 6.54 6.08
N SER A 99 2.02 6.10 5.59
CA SER A 99 0.89 6.97 5.21
C SER A 99 0.06 7.35 6.45
N PRO A 100 -0.50 8.57 6.55
CA PRO A 100 -0.43 9.72 5.64
C PRO A 100 0.75 10.66 5.91
N ILE A 101 1.59 10.37 6.91
CA ILE A 101 2.59 11.32 7.42
C ILE A 101 3.73 11.53 6.38
N VAL A 102 4.05 10.54 5.55
CA VAL A 102 5.05 10.70 4.45
C VAL A 102 4.74 11.85 3.50
N PHE A 103 3.47 12.21 3.32
CA PHE A 103 3.07 13.32 2.46
C PHE A 103 3.47 14.69 3.02
N THR A 104 3.67 14.80 4.34
CA THR A 104 4.13 16.05 4.97
C THR A 104 5.54 16.43 4.53
N PHE A 105 6.39 15.46 4.14
CA PHE A 105 7.72 15.74 3.56
C PHE A 105 7.64 16.53 2.25
N GLY A 106 6.48 16.49 1.57
CA GLY A 106 6.16 17.34 0.42
C GLY A 106 6.38 18.84 0.69
N ARG A 107 6.30 19.29 1.96
CA ARG A 107 6.53 20.70 2.33
C ARG A 107 7.96 21.17 2.03
N TYR A 108 8.94 20.28 2.17
CA TYR A 108 10.37 20.54 1.99
C TYR A 108 10.80 20.55 0.52
N LEU A 109 9.90 20.12 -0.36
CA LEU A 109 10.15 20.13 -1.80
C LEU A 109 9.79 21.49 -2.42
N LYS A 110 10.59 21.84 -3.42
CA LYS A 110 10.32 22.88 -4.42
C LYS A 110 8.98 22.62 -5.11
N GLU A 111 8.24 23.68 -5.41
CA GLU A 111 6.81 23.57 -5.77
C GLU A 111 6.59 22.78 -7.08
N LYS A 112 7.51 22.97 -8.04
CA LYS A 112 7.59 22.21 -9.30
C LYS A 112 7.56 20.68 -9.10
N TYR A 113 8.12 20.19 -8.01
CA TYR A 113 8.41 18.77 -7.80
C TYR A 113 7.45 18.09 -6.82
N LYS A 114 6.59 18.88 -6.16
CA LYS A 114 5.59 18.34 -5.23
C LYS A 114 4.65 17.36 -5.93
N ALA A 115 4.09 17.71 -7.08
CA ALA A 115 3.16 16.85 -7.81
C ALA A 115 3.75 15.46 -8.11
N ALA A 116 5.01 15.41 -8.55
CA ALA A 116 5.71 14.16 -8.80
C ALA A 116 6.03 13.41 -7.49
N PHE A 117 6.43 14.10 -6.42
CA PHE A 117 6.67 13.46 -5.12
C PHE A 117 5.39 12.85 -4.53
N PHE A 118 4.26 13.56 -4.59
CA PHE A 118 2.97 13.08 -4.08
C PHE A 118 2.53 11.80 -4.79
N GLU A 119 2.59 11.75 -6.13
CA GLU A 119 2.24 10.53 -6.87
C GLU A 119 3.18 9.37 -6.51
N VAL A 120 4.49 9.64 -6.46
CA VAL A 120 5.47 8.60 -6.18
C VAL A 120 5.32 8.07 -4.75
N ALA A 121 5.10 8.94 -3.77
CA ALA A 121 4.85 8.54 -2.38
C ALA A 121 3.55 7.74 -2.24
N ASN A 122 2.51 8.11 -2.98
CA ASN A 122 1.24 7.38 -2.98
C ASN A 122 1.39 5.99 -3.62
N ARG A 123 2.01 5.89 -4.81
CA ARG A 123 2.25 4.59 -5.47
C ARG A 123 3.21 3.69 -4.69
N THR A 124 4.22 4.27 -4.06
CA THR A 124 5.17 3.55 -3.19
C THR A 124 4.47 2.99 -1.95
N ASN A 125 3.42 3.65 -1.48
CA ASN A 125 2.53 3.15 -0.43
C ASN A 125 1.69 1.95 -0.88
N MET A 126 1.04 2.07 -2.04
CA MET A 126 0.02 1.11 -2.46
C MET A 126 0.57 -0.19 -3.06
N ALA A 127 1.71 -0.17 -3.77
CA ALA A 127 2.06 -1.29 -4.65
C ALA A 127 3.40 -2.01 -4.38
N PRO A 128 4.48 -1.39 -3.89
CA PRO A 128 5.71 -2.12 -3.55
C PRO A 128 5.88 -2.37 -2.05
N MET A 129 5.78 -1.34 -1.23
CA MET A 129 6.22 -1.41 0.15
C MET A 129 5.32 -2.28 1.02
N MET A 130 4.00 -2.20 0.85
CA MET A 130 3.03 -3.01 1.58
C MET A 130 3.23 -4.51 1.35
N CYS A 131 3.74 -4.92 0.19
CA CYS A 131 3.95 -6.33 -0.15
C CYS A 131 5.01 -7.01 0.73
N LEU A 132 6.00 -6.25 1.22
CA LEU A 132 7.06 -6.73 2.11
C LEU A 132 6.90 -6.22 3.54
N PHE A 133 6.32 -5.04 3.71
CA PHE A 133 6.25 -4.30 4.96
C PHE A 133 4.80 -3.94 5.28
N PRO A 134 4.10 -4.80 6.05
CA PRO A 134 2.67 -4.66 6.31
C PRO A 134 2.30 -3.41 7.11
N HIS A 135 3.26 -2.83 7.84
CA HIS A 135 3.06 -1.64 8.68
C HIS A 135 2.90 -0.34 7.91
N VAL A 136 3.32 -0.33 6.64
CA VAL A 136 3.39 0.89 5.81
C VAL A 136 2.00 1.40 5.43
N ASN A 137 1.08 0.49 5.11
CA ASN A 137 -0.29 0.81 4.76
C ASN A 137 -1.25 -0.31 5.20
N PRO A 138 -1.64 -0.32 6.50
CA PRO A 138 -2.49 -1.36 7.05
C PRO A 138 -3.91 -1.38 6.47
N ALA A 139 -4.40 -0.24 5.99
CA ALA A 139 -5.78 -0.07 5.53
C ALA A 139 -6.07 -0.85 4.23
N GLU A 140 -5.07 -0.99 3.36
CA GLU A 140 -5.20 -1.66 2.06
C GLU A 140 -4.58 -3.06 2.03
N MET A 141 -3.91 -3.45 3.12
CA MET A 141 -3.23 -4.73 3.23
C MET A 141 -4.15 -5.94 3.04
N TYR A 142 -5.44 -5.81 3.37
CA TYR A 142 -6.42 -6.87 3.19
C TYR A 142 -6.58 -7.31 1.72
N VAL A 143 -6.44 -6.37 0.78
CA VAL A 143 -6.53 -6.67 -0.66
C VAL A 143 -5.32 -7.49 -1.10
N TRP A 144 -4.12 -7.10 -0.63
CA TRP A 144 -2.88 -7.82 -0.91
C TRP A 144 -2.86 -9.21 -0.28
N LEU A 145 -3.27 -9.33 0.99
CA LEU A 145 -3.30 -10.61 1.69
C LEU A 145 -4.26 -11.61 1.03
N GLY A 146 -5.39 -11.15 0.50
CA GLY A 146 -6.29 -12.02 -0.26
C GLY A 146 -5.62 -12.64 -1.49
N VAL A 147 -4.83 -11.85 -2.24
CA VAL A 147 -4.07 -12.34 -3.40
C VAL A 147 -2.92 -13.25 -2.96
N TYR A 148 -2.18 -12.85 -1.92
CA TYR A 148 -1.05 -13.60 -1.39
C TYR A 148 -1.47 -14.99 -0.88
N GLU A 149 -2.50 -15.07 -0.05
CA GLU A 149 -3.06 -16.33 0.47
C GLU A 149 -3.56 -17.24 -0.67
N GLY A 150 -4.21 -16.65 -1.68
CA GLY A 150 -4.64 -17.40 -2.87
C GLY A 150 -3.48 -18.06 -3.61
N VAL A 151 -2.36 -17.34 -3.74
CA VAL A 151 -1.15 -17.84 -4.41
C VAL A 151 -0.41 -18.85 -3.56
N VAL A 152 -0.27 -18.61 -2.25
CA VAL A 152 0.36 -19.55 -1.31
C VAL A 152 -0.41 -20.86 -1.24
N LYS A 153 -1.75 -20.82 -1.24
CA LYS A 153 -2.58 -22.02 -1.21
C LYS A 153 -2.44 -22.89 -2.47
N MET A 154 -2.23 -22.26 -3.64
CA MET A 154 -2.17 -22.97 -4.93
C MET A 154 -0.74 -23.39 -5.31
N TYR A 155 0.26 -22.58 -4.98
CA TYR A 155 1.65 -22.73 -5.46
C TYR A 155 2.69 -22.82 -4.34
N GLY A 156 2.27 -22.73 -3.07
CA GLY A 156 3.13 -22.84 -1.89
C GLY A 156 3.78 -21.51 -1.44
N ALA A 157 4.35 -21.53 -0.23
CA ALA A 157 4.91 -20.34 0.41
C ALA A 157 6.05 -19.69 -0.38
N GLN A 158 6.84 -20.49 -1.11
CA GLN A 158 7.93 -19.97 -1.94
C GLN A 158 7.41 -19.12 -3.10
N ALA A 159 6.28 -19.52 -3.72
CA ALA A 159 5.65 -18.73 -4.78
C ALA A 159 5.07 -17.41 -4.26
N GLY A 160 4.49 -17.42 -3.05
CA GLY A 160 4.03 -16.20 -2.38
C GLY A 160 5.19 -15.23 -2.10
N GLY A 161 6.32 -15.74 -1.59
CA GLY A 161 7.52 -14.93 -1.36
C GLY A 161 8.09 -14.32 -2.65
N VAL A 162 8.16 -15.11 -3.73
CA VAL A 162 8.58 -14.62 -5.05
C VAL A 162 7.64 -13.52 -5.55
N LEU A 163 6.32 -13.70 -5.41
CA LEU A 163 5.34 -12.69 -5.78
C LEU A 163 5.54 -11.38 -5.02
N ALA A 164 5.75 -11.45 -3.69
CA ALA A 164 5.99 -10.26 -2.89
C ALA A 164 7.24 -9.49 -3.32
N VAL A 165 8.35 -10.22 -3.57
CA VAL A 165 9.61 -9.61 -4.00
C VAL A 165 9.53 -9.04 -5.42
N CYS A 166 8.94 -9.77 -6.36
CA CYS A 166 8.75 -9.31 -7.74
C CYS A 166 7.88 -8.05 -7.79
N THR A 167 6.77 -8.05 -7.05
CA THR A 167 5.86 -6.88 -6.98
C THR A 167 6.57 -5.69 -6.34
N PHE A 168 7.39 -5.91 -5.30
CA PHE A 168 8.24 -4.85 -4.73
C PHE A 168 9.22 -4.27 -5.76
N LEU A 169 9.95 -5.11 -6.49
CA LEU A 169 10.95 -4.68 -7.48
C LEU A 169 10.29 -3.94 -8.67
N ILE A 170 9.16 -4.45 -9.17
CA ILE A 170 8.39 -3.80 -10.23
C ILE A 170 7.88 -2.45 -9.73
N GLY A 171 7.33 -2.38 -8.51
CA GLY A 171 6.86 -1.13 -7.93
C GLY A 171 8.01 -0.12 -7.73
N LEU A 172 9.20 -0.57 -7.34
CA LEU A 172 10.41 0.25 -7.22
C LEU A 172 10.81 0.89 -8.56
N CYS A 173 10.88 0.08 -9.61
CA CYS A 173 11.22 0.55 -10.95
C CYS A 173 10.15 1.50 -11.51
N THR A 174 8.88 1.09 -11.48
CA THR A 174 7.77 1.83 -12.07
C THR A 174 7.48 3.15 -11.35
N SER A 175 7.53 3.17 -10.01
CA SER A 175 7.31 4.40 -9.24
C SER A 175 8.39 5.43 -9.55
N SER A 176 9.65 5.00 -9.64
CA SER A 176 10.77 5.88 -9.99
C SER A 176 10.62 6.47 -11.40
N MET A 177 10.15 5.68 -12.37
CA MET A 177 9.89 6.15 -13.74
C MET A 177 8.69 7.11 -13.85
N ILE A 178 7.68 6.95 -13.00
CA ILE A 178 6.51 7.84 -12.97
C ILE A 178 6.90 9.21 -12.41
N GLY A 179 7.77 9.27 -11.40
CA GLY A 179 8.32 10.53 -10.91
C GLY A 179 8.94 11.37 -12.04
N LEU A 180 9.75 10.75 -12.91
CA LEU A 180 10.30 11.39 -14.11
C LEU A 180 9.21 11.89 -15.06
N THR A 181 8.23 11.04 -15.32
CA THR A 181 7.18 11.31 -16.31
C THR A 181 6.31 12.48 -15.85
N ILE A 182 5.90 12.49 -14.58
CA ILE A 182 5.07 13.57 -14.03
C ILE A 182 5.84 14.88 -13.95
N GLU A 183 7.13 14.86 -13.61
CA GLU A 183 7.92 16.10 -13.64
C GLU A 183 7.93 16.71 -15.05
N LYS A 184 8.10 15.89 -16.10
CA LYS A 184 8.07 16.35 -17.50
C LYS A 184 6.69 16.87 -17.90
N VAL A 185 5.63 16.13 -17.58
CA VAL A 185 4.24 16.54 -17.88
C VAL A 185 3.88 17.83 -17.16
N ASN A 186 4.24 17.96 -15.89
CA ASN A 186 4.02 19.17 -15.10
C ASN A 186 4.77 20.37 -15.69
N GLY A 187 6.01 20.17 -16.15
CA GLY A 187 6.78 21.19 -16.85
C GLY A 187 6.17 21.63 -18.19
N ILE A 188 5.57 20.70 -18.95
CA ILE A 188 4.87 21.01 -20.20
C ILE A 188 3.58 21.79 -19.91
N LEU A 189 2.80 21.35 -18.92
CA LEU A 189 1.53 21.99 -18.57
C LEU A 189 1.74 23.41 -18.03
N ALA A 190 2.72 23.61 -17.15
CA ALA A 190 3.05 24.95 -16.65
C ALA A 190 3.49 25.91 -17.75
N LYS A 191 4.23 25.44 -18.75
CA LYS A 191 4.57 26.26 -19.93
C LYS A 191 3.35 26.64 -20.77
N ARG A 192 2.35 25.76 -20.85
CA ARG A 192 1.09 26.03 -21.59
C ARG A 192 0.19 27.02 -20.85
N GLU A 193 0.14 26.93 -19.54
CA GLU A 193 -0.67 27.78 -18.66
C GLU A 193 0.05 29.09 -18.26
N GLY A 194 1.30 29.30 -18.70
CA GLY A 194 2.09 30.47 -18.35
C GLY A 194 2.51 30.55 -16.87
N ILE A 195 2.51 29.42 -16.15
CA ILE A 195 2.85 29.35 -14.73
C ILE A 195 4.37 29.45 -14.58
N ASN A 196 4.84 30.54 -13.96
CA ASN A 196 6.24 30.68 -13.57
C ASN A 196 6.48 30.05 -12.20
N TRP A 197 7.23 28.95 -12.16
CA TRP A 197 7.55 28.23 -10.93
C TRP A 197 8.36 29.06 -9.93
N GLU A 198 9.16 30.03 -10.40
CA GLU A 198 9.93 30.92 -9.52
C GLU A 198 9.01 31.89 -8.77
N GLU A 199 7.99 32.41 -9.42
CA GLU A 199 6.98 33.29 -8.80
C GLU A 199 6.08 32.53 -7.81
N VAL A 200 5.79 31.27 -8.10
CA VAL A 200 5.06 30.38 -7.19
C VAL A 200 5.90 30.04 -5.96
N GLU A 201 7.21 29.82 -6.12
CA GLU A 201 8.14 29.61 -5.00
C GLU A 201 8.32 30.88 -4.16
N ALA A 202 8.43 32.04 -4.81
CA ALA A 202 8.57 33.34 -4.16
C ALA A 202 7.36 33.65 -3.25
N ARG A 203 6.13 33.40 -3.73
CA ARG A 203 4.89 33.52 -2.95
C ARG A 203 4.85 32.65 -1.69
N LYS A 204 5.52 31.48 -1.70
CA LYS A 204 5.56 30.55 -0.56
C LYS A 204 6.51 31.00 0.55
N HIS A 205 7.58 31.71 0.20
CA HIS A 205 8.57 32.23 1.17
C HIS A 205 8.20 33.62 1.72
N GLY A 206 7.05 34.16 1.32
CA GLY A 206 6.64 35.52 1.71
C GLY A 206 7.42 36.62 0.99
N GLU A 207 8.18 36.27 -0.05
CA GLU A 207 8.95 37.21 -0.85
C GLU A 207 8.25 37.45 -2.19
N ALA A 208 7.25 38.34 -2.19
CA ALA A 208 6.85 39.21 -3.32
C ALA A 208 5.86 40.23 -2.72
N TYR A 209 6.24 41.48 -2.46
CA TYR A 209 6.49 42.62 -3.39
C TYR A 209 5.30 42.95 -4.27
#